data_AF-A0A812HER7-F1
#
_entry.id   AF-A0A812HER7-F1
#
_cell.length_a   1.000
_cell.length_b   1.000
_cell.length_c   1.000
_cell.angle_alpha   90.00
_cell.angle_beta   90.00
_cell.angle_gamma   90.00
#
_symmetry.space_group_name_H-M   'P 1'
#
loop_
_entity.id
_entity.type
_entity.pdbx_description
1 polymer ?
#
loop_
_entity_poly.entity_id
_entity_poly.type
_entity_poly.pdbx_seq_one_letter_code
_entity_poly.pdbx_strand_id
1 'polypeptide(L)'
;MERLEEWADEHNRYAALFERHCGDYRREHQKCMKHGKLDPLEMQKWYPVCGDSFELENACAGALLKAVDSRCRAPLDKAAGTLASQGQDDARLPKQLEAVGSCMLQMAADKALKVSVDMEEVRRRTQLAKQLVARG
;
A
#
# COMPACT_ATOMS: atom_id res chain seq x y z
N MET A 1 15.25 4.86 -24.50
CA MET A 1 14.55 5.95 -23.78
C MET A 1 13.09 5.58 -23.55
N GLU A 2 12.37 5.04 -24.54
CA GLU A 2 10.97 4.56 -24.40
C GLU A 2 10.75 3.59 -23.21
N ARG A 3 11.67 2.66 -22.97
CA ARG A 3 11.52 1.65 -21.89
C ARG A 3 11.59 2.21 -20.46
N LEU A 4 12.14 3.42 -20.27
CA LEU A 4 12.19 4.09 -18.96
C LEU A 4 10.96 4.98 -18.73
N GLU A 5 10.36 5.51 -19.80
CA GLU A 5 9.13 6.29 -19.74
C GLU A 5 7.92 5.37 -19.48
N GLU A 6 7.85 4.18 -20.09
CA GLU A 6 6.83 3.17 -19.75
C GLU A 6 6.95 2.68 -18.30
N TRP A 7 8.17 2.54 -17.77
CA TRP A 7 8.39 2.10 -16.39
C TRP A 7 8.00 3.17 -15.36
N ALA A 8 8.18 4.46 -15.71
CA ALA A 8 7.67 5.57 -14.92
C ALA A 8 6.12 5.62 -14.95
N ASP A 9 5.51 5.26 -16.08
CA ASP A 9 4.07 5.24 -16.27
C ASP A 9 3.36 4.10 -15.50
N GLU A 10 4.03 2.95 -15.31
CA GLU A 10 3.53 1.86 -14.46
C GLU A 10 3.65 2.13 -12.95
N HIS A 11 4.78 2.69 -12.49
CA HIS A 11 4.94 3.13 -11.09
C HIS A 11 3.94 4.23 -10.71
N ASN A 12 3.54 5.05 -11.69
CA ASN A 12 2.51 6.07 -11.51
C ASN A 12 1.11 5.49 -11.24
N ARG A 13 0.80 4.23 -11.60
CA ARG A 13 -0.59 3.72 -11.52
C ARG A 13 -1.00 3.24 -10.15
N TYR A 14 -0.13 2.52 -9.43
CA TYR A 14 -0.40 2.23 -8.01
C TYR A 14 -0.38 3.53 -7.20
N ALA A 15 0.56 4.43 -7.48
CA ALA A 15 0.59 5.75 -6.86
C ALA A 15 -0.70 6.55 -7.11
N ALA A 16 -1.27 6.49 -8.32
CA ALA A 16 -2.54 7.13 -8.66
C ALA A 16 -3.75 6.47 -7.98
N LEU A 17 -3.76 5.13 -7.86
CA LEU A 17 -4.75 4.40 -7.05
C LEU A 17 -4.70 4.82 -5.59
N PHE A 18 -3.50 4.81 -5.02
CA PHE A 18 -3.25 5.24 -3.66
C PHE A 18 -3.69 6.69 -3.46
N GLU A 19 -3.34 7.60 -4.36
CA GLU A 19 -3.73 9.00 -4.30
C GLU A 19 -5.25 9.17 -4.28
N ARG A 20 -5.95 8.46 -5.17
CA ARG A 20 -7.41 8.53 -5.28
C ARG A 20 -8.13 8.00 -4.05
N HIS A 21 -7.65 6.91 -3.44
CA HIS A 21 -8.35 6.25 -2.34
C HIS A 21 -7.85 6.67 -0.95
N CYS A 22 -6.56 6.95 -0.83
CA CYS A 22 -5.86 7.19 0.44
C CYS A 22 -5.20 8.57 0.52
N GLY A 23 -5.27 9.38 -0.54
CA GLY A 23 -4.61 10.69 -0.62
C GLY A 23 -5.04 11.66 0.48
N ASP A 24 -6.30 11.63 0.90
CA ASP A 24 -6.79 12.45 2.02
C ASP A 24 -6.11 12.08 3.34
N TYR A 25 -6.00 10.79 3.65
CA TYR A 25 -5.29 10.32 4.84
C TYR A 25 -3.81 10.68 4.80
N ARG A 26 -3.15 10.50 3.64
CA ARG A 26 -1.75 10.92 3.45
C ARG A 26 -1.57 12.42 3.66
N ARG A 27 -2.47 13.26 3.12
CA ARG A 27 -2.42 14.71 3.31
C ARG A 27 -2.55 15.10 4.78
N GLU A 28 -3.47 14.49 5.51
CA GLU A 28 -3.64 14.76 6.94
C GLU A 28 -2.43 14.34 7.76
N HIS A 29 -1.84 13.17 7.48
CA HIS A 29 -0.59 12.75 8.12
C HIS A 29 0.57 13.72 7.80
N GLN A 30 0.79 14.05 6.52
CA GLN A 30 1.83 15.00 6.11
C GLN A 30 1.62 16.39 6.72
N LYS A 31 0.38 16.85 6.85
CA LYS A 31 0.04 18.13 7.48
C LYS A 31 0.41 18.13 8.96
N CYS A 32 0.10 17.06 9.69
CA CYS A 32 0.51 16.90 11.09
C CYS A 32 2.04 16.96 11.25
N MET A 33 2.77 16.18 10.45
CA MET A 33 4.24 16.13 10.46
C MET A 33 4.86 17.51 10.19
N LYS A 34 4.37 18.19 9.14
CA LYS A 34 4.88 19.53 8.76
C LYS A 34 4.57 20.59 9.80
N HIS A 35 3.36 20.60 10.36
CA HIS A 35 2.97 21.57 11.37
C HIS A 35 3.81 21.43 12.64
N GLY A 36 4.09 20.19 13.07
CA GLY A 36 4.95 19.90 14.21
C GLY A 36 6.45 20.02 13.93
N LYS A 37 6.86 20.26 12.68
CA LYS A 37 8.27 20.20 12.23
C LYS A 37 8.97 18.92 12.70
N LEU A 38 8.24 17.81 12.62
CA LEU A 38 8.66 16.52 13.14
C LEU A 38 9.58 15.82 12.14
N ASP A 39 10.66 15.21 12.64
CA ASP A 39 11.56 14.39 11.83
C ASP A 39 10.94 13.00 11.62
N PRO A 40 10.64 12.56 10.37
CA PRO A 40 10.10 11.23 10.10
C PRO A 40 10.97 10.08 10.60
N LEU A 41 12.28 10.29 10.78
CA LEU A 41 13.20 9.29 11.28
C LEU A 41 13.14 9.14 12.81
N GLU A 42 12.59 10.12 13.53
CA GLU A 42 12.46 10.10 14.99
C GLU A 42 11.07 9.64 15.43
N MET A 43 10.72 8.37 15.12
CA MET A 43 9.40 7.78 15.38
C MET A 43 8.90 7.98 16.81
N GLN A 44 9.79 7.91 17.80
CA GLN A 44 9.44 8.14 19.20
C GLN A 44 8.86 9.53 19.47
N LYS A 45 9.29 10.54 18.70
CA LYS A 45 8.84 11.92 18.88
C LYS A 45 7.56 12.21 18.11
N TRP A 46 7.46 11.71 16.87
CA TRP A 46 6.34 12.07 16.00
C TRP A 46 5.12 11.17 16.13
N TYR A 47 5.31 9.87 16.40
CA TYR A 47 4.21 8.90 16.45
C TYR A 47 3.19 9.20 17.56
N PRO A 48 3.56 9.64 18.78
CA PRO A 48 2.58 10.03 19.79
C PRO A 48 1.65 11.16 19.34
N VAL A 49 2.14 12.06 18.48
CA VAL A 49 1.42 13.25 18.00
C VAL A 49 0.63 12.97 16.72
N CYS A 50 1.26 12.33 15.73
CA CYS A 50 0.71 12.14 14.39
C CYS A 50 0.34 10.67 14.07
N GLY A 51 0.46 9.77 15.05
CA GLY A 51 0.23 8.32 14.86
C GLY A 51 -1.17 7.96 14.38
N ASP A 52 -2.21 8.69 14.81
CA ASP A 52 -3.59 8.43 14.37
C ASP A 52 -3.74 8.62 12.86
N SER A 53 -3.23 9.74 12.33
CA SER A 53 -3.26 10.01 10.89
C SER A 53 -2.37 9.05 10.11
N PHE A 54 -1.21 8.67 10.67
CA PHE A 54 -0.33 7.66 10.08
C PHE A 54 -1.00 6.27 9.99
N GLU A 55 -1.65 5.80 11.05
CA GLU A 55 -2.31 4.49 11.04
C GLU A 55 -3.52 4.48 10.09
N LEU A 56 -4.24 5.60 9.94
CA LEU A 56 -5.30 5.73 8.94
C LEU A 56 -4.76 5.63 7.50
N GLU A 57 -3.66 6.31 7.20
CA GLU A 57 -2.98 6.19 5.91
C GLU A 57 -2.55 4.74 5.64
N ASN A 58 -1.90 4.10 6.61
CA ASN A 58 -1.44 2.72 6.47
C ASN A 58 -2.59 1.71 6.37
N ALA A 59 -3.67 1.90 7.12
CA ALA A 59 -4.83 1.02 7.03
C ALA A 59 -5.55 1.16 5.69
N CYS A 60 -5.62 2.37 5.14
CA CYS A 60 -6.10 2.57 3.78
C CYS A 60 -5.20 1.87 2.75
N ALA A 61 -3.88 2.01 2.87
CA ALA A 61 -2.92 1.31 2.03
C ALA A 61 -3.13 -0.22 2.06
N GLY A 62 -3.25 -0.79 3.26
CA GLY A 62 -3.49 -2.21 3.46
C GLY A 62 -4.84 -2.68 2.92
N ALA A 63 -5.89 -1.89 3.13
CA ALA A 63 -7.22 -2.18 2.57
C ALA A 63 -7.24 -2.12 1.04
N LEU A 64 -6.53 -1.16 0.45
CA LEU A 64 -6.36 -1.03 -1.00
C LEU A 64 -5.61 -2.25 -1.57
N LEU A 65 -4.49 -2.63 -0.97
CA LEU A 65 -3.74 -3.84 -1.36
C LEU A 65 -4.64 -5.07 -1.30
N LYS A 66 -5.35 -5.29 -0.19
CA LYS A 66 -6.28 -6.42 -0.03
C LYS A 66 -7.39 -6.42 -1.09
N ALA A 67 -7.94 -5.25 -1.42
CA ALA A 67 -8.96 -5.12 -2.44
C ALA A 67 -8.43 -5.52 -3.82
N VAL A 68 -7.25 -5.00 -4.20
CA VAL A 68 -6.58 -5.33 -5.46
C VAL A 68 -6.21 -6.81 -5.52
N ASP A 69 -5.60 -7.35 -4.47
CA ASP A 69 -5.21 -8.76 -4.36
C ASP A 69 -6.42 -9.68 -4.51
N SER A 70 -7.56 -9.34 -3.91
CA SER A 70 -8.78 -10.15 -4.04
C SER A 70 -9.27 -10.28 -5.48
N ARG A 71 -9.08 -9.22 -6.28
CA ARG A 71 -9.48 -9.17 -7.70
C ARG A 71 -8.44 -9.81 -8.61
N CYS A 72 -7.17 -9.73 -8.21
CA CYS A 72 -6.03 -10.31 -8.93
C CYS A 72 -5.57 -11.66 -8.37
N ARG A 73 -6.40 -12.32 -7.55
CA ARG A 73 -6.03 -13.53 -6.83
C ARG A 73 -5.59 -14.67 -7.75
N ALA A 74 -6.31 -14.90 -8.85
CA ALA A 74 -5.99 -16.00 -9.75
C ALA A 74 -4.58 -15.90 -10.39
N PRO A 75 -4.18 -14.77 -11.00
CA PRO A 75 -2.80 -14.62 -11.49
C PRO A 75 -1.76 -14.61 -10.35
N LEU A 76 -2.09 -14.03 -9.18
CA LEU A 76 -1.21 -14.04 -8.00
C LEU A 76 -0.94 -15.47 -7.49
N ASP A 77 -1.98 -16.27 -7.27
CA ASP A 77 -1.88 -17.65 -6.79
C ASP A 77 -1.05 -18.51 -7.77
N LYS A 78 -1.19 -18.26 -9.08
CA LYS A 78 -0.42 -18.96 -10.10
C LYS A 78 1.08 -18.61 -10.03
N ALA A 79 1.41 -17.33 -9.97
CA ALA A 79 2.79 -16.85 -9.83
C ALA A 79 3.43 -17.35 -8.52
N ALA A 80 2.70 -17.26 -7.41
CA ALA A 80 3.14 -17.74 -6.10
C ALA A 80 3.35 -19.26 -6.10
N GLY A 81 2.46 -20.02 -6.74
CA GLY A 81 2.59 -21.47 -6.86
C GLY A 81 3.82 -21.91 -7.66
N THR A 82 4.12 -21.23 -8.77
CA THR A 82 5.38 -21.49 -9.51
C THR A 82 6.59 -21.12 -8.69
N LEU A 83 6.59 -19.96 -8.04
CA LEU A 83 7.70 -19.52 -7.19
C LEU A 83 7.98 -20.50 -6.04
N ALA A 84 6.93 -21.00 -5.38
CA ALA A 84 7.05 -21.91 -4.25
C ALA A 84 7.52 -23.32 -4.66
N SER A 85 7.19 -23.77 -5.88
CA SER A 85 7.47 -25.16 -6.31
C SER A 85 8.70 -25.30 -7.21
N GLN A 86 9.07 -24.27 -7.96
CA GLN A 86 10.13 -24.33 -8.98
C GLN A 86 11.20 -23.24 -8.81
N GLY A 87 10.97 -22.26 -7.93
CA GLY A 87 11.90 -21.16 -7.69
C GLY A 87 11.77 -20.02 -8.70
N GLN A 88 12.68 -19.06 -8.58
CA GLN A 88 12.66 -17.81 -9.36
C GLN A 88 13.12 -17.98 -10.82
N ASP A 89 13.82 -19.08 -11.13
CA ASP A 89 14.40 -19.33 -12.46
C ASP A 89 13.44 -20.05 -13.43
N ASP A 90 12.22 -20.37 -12.99
CA ASP A 90 11.23 -21.04 -13.85
C ASP A 90 10.82 -20.14 -15.02
N ALA A 91 10.97 -20.64 -16.25
CA ALA A 91 10.68 -19.91 -17.48
C ALA A 91 9.22 -19.44 -17.63
N ARG A 92 8.29 -19.99 -16.83
CA ARG A 92 6.87 -19.57 -16.82
C ARG A 92 6.62 -18.40 -15.89
N LEU A 93 7.50 -18.15 -14.92
CA LEU A 93 7.32 -17.10 -13.91
C LEU A 93 7.19 -15.70 -14.54
N PRO A 94 8.01 -15.28 -15.53
CA PRO A 94 7.86 -13.96 -16.16
C PRO A 94 6.46 -13.73 -16.73
N LYS A 95 5.94 -14.70 -17.50
CA LYS A 95 4.59 -14.62 -18.09
C LYS A 95 3.49 -14.58 -17.03
N GLN A 96 3.68 -15.25 -15.90
CA GLN A 96 2.72 -15.22 -14.80
C GLN A 96 2.75 -13.87 -14.07
N LEU A 97 3.94 -13.28 -13.89
CA LEU A 97 4.08 -11.93 -13.34
C LEU A 97 3.52 -10.86 -14.28
N GLU A 98 3.65 -11.00 -15.61
CA GLU A 98 2.98 -10.14 -16.59
C GLU A 98 1.45 -10.18 -16.45
N ALA A 99 0.88 -11.36 -16.16
CA ALA A 99 -0.55 -11.50 -15.91
C ALA A 99 -0.99 -10.83 -14.60
N VAL A 100 -0.15 -10.86 -13.56
CA VAL A 100 -0.35 -10.09 -12.32
C VAL A 100 -0.33 -8.59 -12.64
N GLY A 101 0.70 -8.11 -13.33
CA GLY A 101 0.82 -6.71 -13.75
C GLY A 101 -0.40 -6.25 -14.54
N SER A 102 -0.81 -7.02 -15.55
CA SER A 102 -2.00 -6.73 -16.38
C SER A 102 -3.29 -6.63 -15.54
N CYS A 103 -3.47 -7.49 -14.54
CA CYS A 103 -4.60 -7.39 -13.64
C CYS A 103 -4.55 -6.13 -12.77
N MET A 104 -3.38 -5.80 -12.22
CA MET A 104 -3.20 -4.56 -11.44
C MET A 104 -3.50 -3.32 -12.28
N LEU A 105 -3.10 -3.32 -13.56
CA LEU A 105 -3.41 -2.25 -14.51
C LEU A 105 -4.92 -2.08 -14.72
N GLN A 106 -5.65 -3.20 -14.84
CA GLN A 106 -7.11 -3.16 -14.95
C GLN A 106 -7.75 -2.62 -13.68
N MET A 107 -7.27 -3.02 -12.49
CA MET A 107 -7.76 -2.50 -11.21
C MET A 107 -7.48 -1.01 -11.03
N ALA A 108 -6.36 -0.51 -11.57
CA ALA A 108 -6.07 0.91 -11.58
C ALA A 108 -7.08 1.73 -12.39
N ALA A 109 -7.62 1.16 -13.46
CA ALA A 109 -8.67 1.81 -14.25
C ALA A 109 -10.09 1.62 -13.68
N ASP A 110 -10.29 0.63 -12.79
CA ASP A 110 -11.62 0.29 -12.26
C ASP A 110 -12.12 1.34 -11.26
N LYS A 111 -13.18 2.06 -11.64
CA LYS A 111 -13.86 3.03 -10.76
C LYS A 111 -14.77 2.38 -9.71
N ALA A 112 -15.07 1.08 -9.86
CA ALA A 112 -15.90 0.32 -8.94
C ALA A 112 -15.08 -0.33 -7.81
N LEU A 113 -13.76 -0.17 -7.80
CA LEU A 113 -12.91 -0.62 -6.69
C LEU A 113 -13.31 0.11 -5.40
N LYS A 114 -13.82 -0.65 -4.43
CA LYS A 114 -14.19 -0.14 -3.11
C LYS A 114 -13.11 -0.49 -2.10
N VAL A 115 -12.56 0.55 -1.46
CA VAL A 115 -11.61 0.41 -0.36
C VAL A 115 -12.34 0.82 0.92
N SER A 116 -12.42 -0.08 1.89
CA SER A 116 -13.04 0.17 3.19
C SER A 116 -11.99 0.02 4.27
N VAL A 117 -11.79 1.08 5.06
CA VAL A 117 -10.88 1.09 6.20
C VAL A 117 -11.62 0.59 7.43
N ASP A 118 -11.03 -0.37 8.13
CA ASP A 118 -11.52 -0.82 9.43
C ASP A 118 -11.08 0.17 10.52
N MET A 119 -11.98 1.08 10.88
CA MET A 119 -11.71 2.15 11.84
C MET A 119 -11.52 1.62 13.27
N GLU A 120 -12.09 0.47 13.60
CA GLU A 120 -11.92 -0.13 14.93
C GLU A 120 -10.53 -0.73 15.07
N GLU A 121 -10.08 -1.47 14.05
CA GLU A 121 -8.75 -2.03 14.00
C GLU A 121 -7.66 -0.94 13.97
N VAL A 122 -7.89 0.15 13.23
CA VAL A 122 -7.00 1.33 13.25
C VAL A 122 -6.83 1.86 14.66
N ARG A 123 -7.95 2.09 15.39
CA ARG A 123 -7.89 2.62 16.77
C ARG A 123 -7.15 1.67 17.69
N ARG A 124 -7.43 0.36 17.60
CA ARG A 124 -6.78 -0.68 18.41
C ARG A 124 -5.27 -0.70 18.18
N ARG A 125 -4.83 -0.70 16.91
CA ARG A 125 -3.41 -0.68 16.55
C ARG A 125 -2.72 0.59 17.01
N THR A 126 -3.35 1.74 16.81
CA THR A 126 -2.80 3.04 17.22
C THR A 126 -2.58 3.09 18.73
N GLN A 127 -3.56 2.64 19.52
CA GLN A 127 -3.44 2.59 20.98
C GLN A 127 -2.29 1.68 21.42
N LEU A 128 -2.20 0.48 20.83
CA LEU A 128 -1.11 -0.46 21.14
C LEU A 128 0.26 0.13 20.78
N ALA A 129 0.39 0.71 19.59
CA ALA A 129 1.64 1.28 19.13
C ALA A 129 2.07 2.50 19.97
N LYS A 130 1.13 3.37 20.37
CA LYS A 130 1.43 4.47 21.31
C LYS A 130 1.94 3.95 22.65
N GLN A 131 1.37 2.86 23.17
CA GLN A 131 1.86 2.22 24.41
C GLN A 131 3.27 1.65 24.25
N LEU A 132 3.60 1.09 23.09
CA LEU A 132 4.93 0.54 22.80
C LEU A 132 5.97 1.66 22.64
N VAL A 133 5.63 2.70 21.89
CA VAL A 133 6.50 3.85 21.67
C VAL A 133 6.77 4.62 22.97
N ALA A 134 5.79 4.73 23.86
CA ALA A 134 5.97 5.40 25.16
C ALA A 134 6.85 4.61 26.15
N ARG A 135 7.16 3.34 25.88
CA ARG A 135 7.97 2.47 26.75
C ARG A 135 9.43 2.35 26.33
N GLY A 136 9.79 2.81 25.13
CA GLY A 136 11.15 2.74 24.59
C GLY A 136 11.77 4.12 24.47
#